data_AF-A0A352LQX0-F1
#
_entry.id   AF-A0A352LQX0-F1
#
_cell.length_a   1.000
_cell.length_b   1.000
_cell.length_c   1.000
_cell.angle_alpha   90.00
_cell.angle_beta   90.00
_cell.angle_gamma   90.00
#
_symmetry.space_group_name_H-M   'P 1'
#
loop_
_entity.id
_entity.type
_entity.pdbx_description
1 polymer ?
#
loop_
_entity_poly.entity_id
_entity_poly.type
_entity_poly.pdbx_seq_one_letter_code
_entity_poly.pdbx_strand_id
1 'polypeptide(L)'
;MTLKGVNDEQRGKLYKRFQAIVERTGEGKSLDFDFVMNKLQIIHDGVDLFDPHKFFVTRRGLEISRYFRGSILSVAKKIAILPSDETDHYSILKSMKDTEIRKIIGEKCVYEDASKFCFALANMINKQPKGEEGILLIDGNVNIFYVRGKNGVVFVVYVYWRVVAMRWAAACDLFDCGCWSAKCRVLYKRLLTK
;
A
#
# COMPACT_ATOMS: atom_id res chain seq x y z
N MET A 1 -5.45 6.42 28.56
CA MET A 1 -4.09 6.11 28.07
C MET A 1 -3.26 7.39 28.18
N THR A 2 -2.22 7.43 29.02
CA THR A 2 -1.38 8.62 29.21
C THR A 2 -0.19 8.56 28.25
N LEU A 3 0.01 9.62 27.44
CA LEU A 3 1.24 9.80 26.64
C LEU A 3 2.43 9.83 27.62
N LYS A 4 3.22 8.75 27.64
CA LYS A 4 4.42 8.64 28.48
C LYS A 4 5.45 9.68 28.02
N GLY A 5 5.94 10.50 28.95
CA GLY A 5 7.02 11.47 28.69
C GLY A 5 6.56 12.90 28.36
N VAL A 6 5.25 13.17 28.28
CA VAL A 6 4.73 14.52 28.02
C VAL A 6 4.30 15.18 29.33
N ASN A 7 4.87 16.34 29.64
CA ASN A 7 4.44 17.13 30.79
C ASN A 7 3.09 17.84 30.51
N ASP A 8 2.39 18.26 31.56
CA ASP A 8 1.03 18.79 31.41
C ASP A 8 0.97 20.09 30.60
N GLU A 9 2.05 20.87 30.59
CA GLU A 9 2.16 22.08 29.76
C GLU A 9 2.21 21.74 28.26
N GLN A 10 3.00 20.73 27.88
CA GLN A 10 3.08 20.23 26.52
C GLN A 10 1.75 19.62 26.06
N ARG A 11 1.04 18.91 26.95
CA ARG A 11 -0.32 18.41 26.68
C ARG A 11 -1.30 19.55 26.41
N GLY A 12 -1.25 20.61 27.22
CA GLY A 12 -2.09 21.79 27.05
C GLY A 12 -1.85 22.53 25.74
N LYS A 13 -0.59 22.67 25.32
CA LYS A 13 -0.23 23.30 24.02
C LYS A 13 -0.68 22.46 22.83
N LEU A 14 -0.56 21.14 22.92
CA LEU A 14 -1.05 20.21 21.91
C LEU A 14 -2.57 20.33 21.76
N TYR A 15 -3.30 20.27 22.88
CA TYR A 15 -4.77 20.32 22.92
C TYR A 15 -5.31 21.61 22.26
N LYS A 16 -4.71 22.77 22.57
CA LYS A 16 -5.08 24.05 21.95
C LYS A 16 -4.84 24.08 20.44
N ARG A 17 -3.73 23.50 19.94
CA ARG A 17 -3.48 23.39 18.50
C ARG A 17 -4.48 22.45 17.81
N PHE A 18 -4.91 21.38 18.48
CA PHE A 18 -5.91 20.46 17.96
C PHE A 18 -7.31 21.07 17.92
N GLN A 19 -7.75 21.78 18.98
CA GLN A 19 -9.01 22.53 18.96
C GLN A 19 -9.05 23.51 17.78
N ALA A 20 -7.97 24.26 17.56
CA ALA A 20 -7.89 25.19 16.44
C ALA A 20 -7.94 24.51 15.06
N ILE A 21 -7.50 23.25 14.93
CA ILE A 21 -7.59 22.48 13.68
C ILE A 21 -9.01 21.96 13.48
N VAL A 22 -9.61 21.37 14.52
CA VAL A 22 -10.98 20.83 14.49
C VAL A 22 -11.99 21.95 14.18
N GLU A 23 -11.84 23.11 14.81
CA GLU A 23 -12.65 24.30 14.57
C GLU A 23 -12.48 24.83 13.13
N ARG A 24 -11.27 24.75 12.55
CA ARG A 24 -10.99 25.18 11.17
C ARG A 24 -11.51 24.21 10.11
N THR A 25 -11.57 22.91 10.40
CA THR A 25 -12.00 21.90 9.43
C THR A 25 -13.51 21.69 9.37
N GLY A 26 -14.28 22.32 10.26
CA GLY A 26 -15.75 22.35 10.19
C GLY A 26 -16.46 21.00 10.36
N GLU A 27 -15.76 19.95 10.76
CA GLU A 27 -16.34 18.62 10.93
C GLU A 27 -16.52 18.30 12.42
N GLY A 28 -17.66 18.75 12.95
CA GLY A 28 -18.19 18.37 14.26
C GLY A 28 -18.68 16.92 14.30
N LYS A 29 -17.82 15.95 13.94
CA LYS A 29 -18.04 14.54 14.25
C LYS A 29 -16.95 14.10 15.21
N SER A 30 -17.39 13.67 16.39
CA SER A 30 -16.59 13.01 17.43
C SER A 30 -15.60 12.04 16.78
N LEU A 31 -14.35 12.48 16.61
CA LEU A 31 -13.26 11.57 16.27
C LEU A 31 -13.09 10.65 17.48
N ASP A 32 -13.27 9.36 17.24
CA ASP A 32 -13.08 8.30 18.23
C ASP A 32 -11.80 8.57 19.05
N PHE A 33 -11.93 8.60 20.38
CA PHE A 33 -10.85 8.94 21.29
C PHE A 33 -9.63 8.04 21.04
N ASP A 34 -9.85 6.76 20.71
CA ASP A 34 -8.79 5.81 20.41
C ASP A 34 -8.06 6.15 19.11
N PHE A 35 -8.79 6.63 18.09
CA PHE A 35 -8.18 7.15 16.86
C PHE A 35 -7.32 8.39 17.12
N VAL A 36 -7.81 9.31 17.95
CA VAL A 36 -7.09 10.54 18.30
C VAL A 36 -5.83 10.22 19.11
N MET A 37 -5.93 9.33 20.11
CA MET A 37 -4.79 8.93 20.93
C MET A 37 -3.75 8.15 20.13
N ASN A 38 -4.17 7.32 19.17
CA ASN A 38 -3.25 6.63 18.25
C ASN A 38 -2.49 7.65 17.37
N LYS A 39 -3.18 8.65 16.79
CA LYS A 39 -2.53 9.72 16.01
C LYS A 39 -1.56 10.56 16.84
N LEU A 40 -1.91 10.84 18.10
CA LEU A 40 -1.06 11.58 19.03
C LEU A 40 0.19 10.80 19.42
N GLN A 41 0.06 9.49 19.67
CA GLN A 41 1.18 8.62 19.95
C GLN A 41 2.13 8.53 18.74
N ILE A 42 1.59 8.45 17.52
CA ILE A 42 2.36 8.47 16.26
C ILE A 42 3.18 9.77 16.10
N ILE A 43 2.59 10.93 16.42
CA ILE A 43 3.28 12.23 16.34
C ILE A 43 4.31 12.36 17.47
N HIS A 44 3.95 11.93 18.68
CA HIS A 44 4.81 11.98 19.85
C HIS A 44 6.05 11.09 19.73
N ASP A 45 5.89 9.89 19.18
CA ASP A 45 6.97 8.91 19.05
C ASP A 45 7.89 9.18 17.86
N GLY A 46 7.66 10.27 17.12
CA GLY A 46 8.43 10.60 15.93
C GLY A 46 8.34 9.52 14.86
N VAL A 47 7.18 8.86 14.72
CA VAL A 47 7.01 7.71 13.82
C VAL A 47 7.32 8.16 12.40
N ASP A 48 8.37 7.56 11.84
CA ASP A 48 8.74 7.73 10.45
C ASP A 48 7.52 7.54 9.56
N LEU A 49 7.17 8.58 8.80
CA LEU A 49 6.12 8.50 7.81
C LEU A 49 6.68 7.86 6.55
N PHE A 50 6.02 6.79 6.10
CA PHE A 50 6.28 6.29 4.76
C PHE A 50 5.70 7.28 3.74
N ASP A 51 6.55 7.74 2.83
CA ASP A 51 6.18 8.61 1.72
C ASP A 51 6.23 7.82 0.40
N PRO A 52 5.08 7.39 -0.15
CA PRO A 52 5.02 6.68 -1.41
C PRO A 52 5.74 7.41 -2.54
N HIS A 53 5.65 8.75 -2.58
CA HIS A 53 6.22 9.56 -3.67
C HIS A 53 7.74 9.57 -3.63
N LYS A 54 8.34 9.48 -2.44
CA LYS A 54 9.79 9.31 -2.28
C LYS A 54 10.25 7.90 -2.60
N PHE A 55 9.48 6.89 -2.20
CA PHE A 55 9.87 5.49 -2.43
C PHE A 55 9.69 5.07 -3.89
N PHE A 56 8.61 5.45 -4.57
CA PHE A 56 8.31 5.01 -5.94
C PHE A 56 8.83 5.99 -7.00
N VAL A 57 10.14 6.24 -6.96
CA VAL A 57 10.90 6.96 -7.99
C VAL A 57 11.75 5.97 -8.78
N THR A 58 11.81 6.13 -10.11
CA THR A 58 12.68 5.31 -10.97
C THR A 58 14.13 5.57 -10.55
N ARG A 59 14.84 4.50 -10.18
CA ARG A 59 16.24 4.52 -9.76
C ARG A 59 16.91 3.18 -10.08
N ARG A 60 18.19 3.04 -9.78
CA ARG A 60 18.86 1.74 -9.83
C ARG A 60 18.09 0.73 -8.96
N GLY A 61 17.73 -0.41 -9.54
CA GLY A 61 16.98 -1.47 -8.87
C GLY A 61 15.45 -1.31 -8.88
N LEU A 62 14.90 -0.17 -9.32
CA LEU A 62 13.44 0.04 -9.38
C LEU A 62 13.01 0.94 -10.55
N GLU A 63 12.13 0.43 -11.39
CA GLU A 63 11.50 1.15 -12.49
C GLU A 63 10.00 1.31 -12.25
N ILE A 64 9.52 2.55 -12.31
CA ILE A 64 8.10 2.87 -12.12
C ILE A 64 7.52 3.40 -13.44
N SER A 65 6.43 2.80 -13.90
CA SER A 65 5.78 3.21 -15.14
C SER A 65 5.02 4.54 -14.98
N ARG A 66 4.76 5.22 -16.11
CA ARG A 66 3.94 6.44 -16.13
C ARG A 66 2.51 6.21 -15.64
N TYR A 67 1.94 5.04 -15.95
CA TYR A 67 0.58 4.69 -15.57
C TYR A 67 0.50 4.44 -14.07
N PHE A 68 1.47 3.74 -13.49
CA PHE A 68 1.54 3.58 -12.04
C PHE A 68 1.59 4.94 -11.33
N ARG A 69 2.41 5.86 -11.82
CA ARG A 69 2.47 7.23 -11.28
C ARG A 69 1.12 7.95 -11.38
N GLY A 70 0.50 7.92 -12.56
CA GLY A 70 -0.73 8.66 -12.84
C GLY A 70 -1.98 8.10 -12.16
N SER A 71 -2.04 6.78 -11.95
CA SER A 71 -3.25 6.08 -11.49
C SER A 71 -3.20 5.67 -10.02
N ILE A 72 -2.03 5.25 -9.52
CA ILE A 72 -1.88 4.77 -8.14
C ILE A 72 -1.19 5.82 -7.29
N LEU A 73 0.01 6.24 -7.70
CA LEU A 73 0.83 7.14 -6.89
C LEU A 73 0.18 8.52 -6.71
N SER A 74 -0.55 9.00 -7.73
CA SER A 74 -1.23 10.30 -7.72
C SER A 74 -2.26 10.49 -6.60
N VAL A 75 -2.81 9.40 -6.07
CA VAL A 75 -3.76 9.42 -4.95
C VAL A 75 -3.17 8.91 -3.63
N ALA A 76 -1.97 8.34 -3.67
CA ALA A 76 -1.28 7.84 -2.48
C ALA A 76 -0.78 9.00 -1.61
N LYS A 77 -0.94 8.85 -0.28
CA LYS A 77 -0.56 9.86 0.72
C LYS A 77 0.50 9.29 1.66
N LYS A 78 1.18 10.19 2.37
CA LYS A 78 2.05 9.78 3.49
C LYS A 78 1.23 9.06 4.54
N ILE A 79 1.74 7.94 5.04
CA ILE A 79 1.11 7.17 6.11
C ILE A 79 2.13 6.84 7.20
N ALA A 80 1.65 6.62 8.42
CA ALA A 80 2.48 6.04 9.46
C ALA A 80 2.92 4.64 9.03
N ILE A 81 4.15 4.25 9.38
CA ILE A 81 4.60 2.87 9.26
C ILE A 81 3.69 2.01 10.14
N LEU A 82 2.95 1.11 9.50
CA LEU A 82 2.05 0.16 10.17
C LEU A 82 2.75 -1.21 10.27
N PRO A 83 2.37 -2.05 11.24
CA PRO A 83 2.70 -3.47 11.19
C PRO A 83 2.29 -4.04 9.83
N SER A 84 3.21 -4.74 9.16
CA SER A 84 2.91 -5.35 7.87
C SER A 84 1.81 -6.39 8.05
N ASP A 85 0.71 -6.23 7.33
CA ASP A 85 -0.31 -7.28 7.25
C ASP A 85 0.29 -8.55 6.64
N GLU A 86 -0.22 -9.71 7.06
CA GLU A 86 0.07 -10.95 6.36
C GLU A 86 -0.43 -10.86 4.91
N THR A 87 0.44 -11.22 3.97
CA THR A 87 0.12 -11.29 2.56
C THR A 87 -0.08 -12.74 2.17
N ASP A 88 -1.20 -13.04 1.54
CA ASP A 88 -1.48 -14.34 0.94
C ASP A 88 -1.43 -14.23 -0.58
N HIS A 89 -1.46 -15.37 -1.27
CA HIS A 89 -1.41 -15.40 -2.71
C HIS A 89 -2.21 -16.53 -3.33
N TYR A 90 -2.58 -16.30 -4.59
CA TYR A 90 -3.14 -17.30 -5.47
C TYR A 90 -2.28 -17.43 -6.73
N SER A 91 -1.82 -18.64 -7.02
CA SER A 91 -1.07 -18.97 -8.24
C SER A 91 -2.02 -19.28 -9.38
N ILE A 92 -1.87 -18.56 -10.50
CA ILE A 92 -2.70 -18.72 -11.69
C ILE A 92 -2.30 -20.01 -12.41
N LEU A 93 -3.23 -20.96 -12.54
CA LEU A 93 -2.95 -22.30 -13.06
C LEU A 93 -3.01 -22.37 -14.60
N LYS A 94 -3.75 -21.46 -15.24
CA LYS A 94 -3.92 -21.36 -16.69
C LYS A 94 -4.11 -19.89 -17.09
N SER A 95 -4.05 -19.58 -18.38
CA SER A 95 -4.33 -18.20 -18.83
C SER A 95 -5.72 -17.75 -18.38
N MET A 96 -5.82 -16.61 -17.69
CA MET A 96 -7.06 -16.11 -17.11
C MET A 96 -7.14 -14.59 -17.11
N LYS A 97 -8.36 -14.06 -17.24
CA LYS A 97 -8.69 -12.66 -17.03
C LYS A 97 -8.84 -12.31 -15.55
N ASP A 98 -8.75 -11.03 -15.23
CA ASP A 98 -8.94 -10.53 -13.86
C ASP A 98 -10.32 -10.87 -13.29
N THR A 99 -11.37 -10.78 -14.10
CA THR A 99 -12.74 -11.18 -13.74
C THR A 99 -12.84 -12.65 -13.35
N GLU A 100 -12.16 -13.54 -14.07
CA GLU A 100 -12.15 -14.97 -13.77
C GLU A 100 -11.36 -15.26 -12.49
N ILE A 101 -10.22 -14.59 -12.29
CA ILE A 101 -9.41 -14.71 -11.08
C ILE A 101 -10.20 -14.26 -9.86
N ARG A 102 -10.87 -13.10 -9.91
CA ARG A 102 -11.66 -12.57 -8.78
C ARG A 102 -12.85 -13.46 -8.40
N LYS A 103 -13.41 -14.23 -9.34
CA LYS A 103 -14.43 -15.24 -9.01
C LYS A 103 -13.89 -16.37 -8.13
N ILE A 104 -12.59 -16.68 -8.23
CA ILE A 104 -11.93 -17.72 -7.44
C ILE A 104 -11.52 -17.17 -6.06
N ILE A 105 -10.79 -16.06 -6.05
CA ILE A 105 -10.18 -15.54 -4.81
C ILE A 105 -11.11 -14.62 -4.01
N GLY A 106 -12.21 -14.19 -4.63
CA GLY A 106 -13.20 -13.30 -4.03
C GLY A 106 -12.93 -11.82 -4.25
N GLU A 107 -13.95 -11.01 -4.01
CA GLU A 107 -13.92 -9.58 -4.29
C GLU A 107 -13.10 -8.77 -3.28
N LYS A 108 -12.85 -9.32 -2.09
CA LYS A 108 -12.17 -8.66 -0.97
C LYS A 108 -10.65 -8.53 -1.15
N CYS A 109 -10.10 -9.04 -2.25
CA CYS A 109 -8.67 -9.00 -2.57
C CYS A 109 -8.19 -7.64 -3.12
N VAL A 110 -9.03 -6.59 -3.05
CA VAL A 110 -8.69 -5.24 -3.52
C VAL A 110 -8.09 -4.43 -2.37
N TYR A 111 -6.93 -3.82 -2.62
CA TYR A 111 -6.39 -2.78 -1.76
C TYR A 111 -7.22 -1.51 -1.93
N GLU A 112 -8.10 -1.23 -0.96
CA GLU A 112 -8.98 -0.06 -0.98
C GLU A 112 -8.24 1.27 -0.74
N ASP A 113 -7.02 1.22 -0.19
CA ASP A 113 -6.17 2.40 0.05
C ASP A 113 -4.83 2.23 -0.68
N ALA A 114 -4.63 3.04 -1.72
CA ALA A 114 -3.40 3.07 -2.50
C ALA A 114 -2.14 3.35 -1.65
N SER A 115 -2.26 4.11 -0.56
CA SER A 115 -1.13 4.43 0.33
C SER A 115 -0.69 3.19 1.11
N LYS A 116 -1.65 2.43 1.64
CA LYS A 116 -1.37 1.15 2.33
C LYS A 116 -0.81 0.11 1.37
N PHE A 117 -1.35 0.04 0.16
CA PHE A 117 -0.79 -0.78 -0.91
C PHE A 117 0.67 -0.42 -1.20
N CYS A 118 0.97 0.87 -1.44
CA CYS A 118 2.32 1.35 -1.71
C CYS A 118 3.29 0.97 -0.59
N PHE A 119 2.87 1.10 0.67
CA PHE A 119 3.69 0.68 1.81
C PHE A 119 3.94 -0.83 1.84
N ALA A 120 2.89 -1.64 1.63
CA ALA A 120 3.02 -3.10 1.57
C ALA A 120 3.97 -3.53 0.44
N LEU A 121 3.82 -2.98 -0.76
CA LEU A 121 4.70 -3.26 -1.89
C LEU A 121 6.14 -2.81 -1.62
N ALA A 122 6.34 -1.63 -1.02
CA ALA A 122 7.67 -1.15 -0.66
C ALA A 122 8.37 -2.11 0.33
N ASN A 123 7.64 -2.62 1.32
CA ASN A 123 8.17 -3.61 2.26
C ASN A 123 8.57 -4.91 1.56
N MET A 124 7.79 -5.38 0.59
CA MET A 124 8.14 -6.58 -0.20
C MET A 124 9.39 -6.36 -1.04
N ILE A 125 9.49 -5.22 -1.73
CA ILE A 125 10.66 -4.85 -2.55
C ILE A 125 11.92 -4.70 -1.68
N ASN A 126 11.81 -4.07 -0.50
CA ASN A 126 12.93 -3.90 0.42
C ASN A 126 13.44 -5.21 1.02
N LYS A 127 12.59 -6.24 1.09
CA LYS A 127 12.99 -7.60 1.51
C LYS A 127 13.66 -8.40 0.38
N GLN A 128 13.45 -8.00 -0.87
CA GLN A 128 14.01 -8.65 -2.07
C GLN A 128 14.71 -7.63 -2.99
N PRO A 129 15.62 -6.78 -2.50
CA PRO A 129 16.13 -5.62 -3.27
C PRO A 129 16.91 -6.01 -4.54
N LYS A 130 17.43 -7.23 -4.64
CA LYS A 130 18.17 -7.75 -5.79
C LYS A 130 17.46 -8.93 -6.45
N GLY A 131 16.15 -9.08 -6.21
CA GLY A 131 15.38 -10.22 -6.71
C GLY A 131 15.79 -11.52 -6.03
N GLU A 132 16.07 -11.47 -4.72
CA GLU A 132 16.26 -12.65 -3.89
C GLU A 132 14.94 -13.41 -3.69
N GLU A 133 15.02 -14.65 -3.22
CA GLU A 133 13.83 -15.44 -2.89
C GLU A 133 12.94 -14.74 -1.84
N GLY A 134 11.63 -14.85 -2.02
CA GLY A 134 10.65 -14.27 -1.11
C GLY A 134 9.23 -14.35 -1.66
N ILE A 135 8.37 -13.44 -1.20
CA ILE A 135 6.95 -13.44 -1.58
C ILE A 135 6.71 -12.98 -3.02
N LEU A 136 7.57 -12.11 -3.55
CA LEU A 136 7.50 -11.69 -4.95
C LEU A 136 8.24 -12.70 -5.83
N LEU A 137 7.61 -13.09 -6.94
CA LEU A 137 8.24 -13.89 -8.00
C LEU A 137 9.41 -13.13 -8.62
N ILE A 138 10.49 -13.87 -8.87
CA ILE A 138 11.76 -13.37 -9.42
C ILE A 138 12.13 -14.03 -10.75
N ASP A 139 11.32 -14.98 -11.21
CA ASP A 139 11.54 -15.82 -12.41
C ASP A 139 11.03 -15.17 -13.72
N GLY A 140 10.72 -13.86 -13.67
CA GLY A 140 10.17 -13.10 -14.78
C GLY A 140 8.64 -13.14 -14.89
N ASN A 141 7.95 -14.00 -14.12
CA ASN A 141 6.50 -13.96 -14.02
C ASN A 141 6.02 -12.74 -13.22
N VAL A 142 4.77 -12.34 -13.42
CA VAL A 142 4.23 -11.15 -12.76
C VAL A 142 3.57 -11.46 -11.42
N ASN A 143 3.77 -10.52 -10.49
CA ASN A 143 3.08 -10.41 -9.22
C ASN A 143 1.96 -9.38 -9.38
N ILE A 144 0.72 -9.83 -9.27
CA ILE A 144 -0.47 -9.04 -9.58
C ILE A 144 -1.14 -8.60 -8.27
N PHE A 145 -1.60 -7.36 -8.24
CA PHE A 145 -2.34 -6.76 -7.14
C PHE A 145 -3.53 -5.97 -7.70
N TYR A 146 -4.67 -6.05 -7.05
CA TYR A 146 -5.82 -5.20 -7.37
C TYR A 146 -5.84 -4.01 -6.42
N VAL A 147 -5.85 -2.79 -6.96
CA VAL A 147 -5.70 -1.58 -6.15
C VAL A 147 -6.70 -0.53 -6.59
N ARG A 148 -7.44 0.04 -5.64
CA ARG A 148 -8.29 1.20 -5.91
C ARG A 148 -7.43 2.45 -6.01
N GLY A 149 -7.41 3.06 -7.19
CA GLY A 149 -6.60 4.21 -7.53
C GLY A 149 -7.43 5.46 -7.80
N LYS A 150 -6.94 6.27 -8.74
CA LYS A 150 -7.56 7.51 -9.19
C LYS A 150 -9.04 7.32 -9.53
N ASN A 151 -9.87 8.27 -9.09
CA ASN A 151 -11.33 8.30 -9.29
C ASN A 151 -12.08 7.06 -8.75
N GLY A 152 -11.50 6.32 -7.80
CA GLY A 152 -12.14 5.13 -7.22
C GLY A 152 -12.15 3.91 -8.13
N VAL A 153 -11.46 3.97 -9.28
CA VAL A 153 -11.33 2.87 -10.24
C VAL A 153 -10.36 1.82 -9.70
N VAL A 154 -10.69 0.55 -9.91
CA VAL A 154 -9.79 -0.57 -9.61
C VAL A 154 -8.83 -0.75 -10.78
N PHE A 155 -7.54 -0.69 -10.49
CA PHE A 155 -6.45 -0.96 -11.42
C PHE A 155 -5.81 -2.29 -11.10
N VAL A 156 -5.22 -2.90 -12.13
CA VAL A 156 -4.38 -4.08 -11.97
C VAL A 156 -2.95 -3.59 -11.95
N VAL A 157 -2.32 -3.69 -10.79
CA VAL A 157 -0.92 -3.38 -10.60
C VAL A 157 -0.13 -4.66 -10.76
N TYR A 158 0.89 -4.65 -11.61
CA TYR A 158 1.77 -5.78 -11.80
C TYR A 158 3.22 -5.39 -11.54
N VAL A 159 3.91 -6.28 -10.85
CA VAL A 159 5.29 -6.11 -10.40
C VAL A 159 6.08 -7.35 -10.80
N TYR A 160 7.24 -7.16 -11.43
CA TYR A 160 8.09 -8.28 -11.83
C TYR A 160 9.56 -7.92 -11.75
N TRP A 161 10.38 -8.93 -11.52
CA TRP A 161 11.82 -8.81 -11.56
C TRP A 161 12.32 -8.90 -13.00
N ARG A 162 13.01 -7.87 -13.48
CA ARG A 162 13.70 -7.88 -14.77
C ARG A 162 15.11 -8.42 -14.57
N VAL A 163 15.29 -9.73 -14.77
CA VAL A 163 16.57 -10.44 -14.58
C VAL A 163 17.73 -9.73 -15.28
N VAL A 164 17.60 -9.44 -16.58
CA VAL A 164 18.66 -8.81 -17.39
C VAL A 164 19.03 -7.42 -16.88
N ALA A 165 18.05 -6.65 -16.43
CA ALA A 165 18.26 -5.27 -15.98
C ALA A 165 18.48 -5.16 -14.46
N MET A 166 18.47 -6.29 -13.74
CA MET A 166 18.60 -6.40 -12.28
C MET A 166 17.76 -5.37 -11.52
N ARG A 167 16.47 -5.29 -11.84
CA ARG A 167 15.55 -4.33 -11.22
C ARG A 167 14.12 -4.83 -11.14
N TRP A 168 13.41 -4.35 -10.12
CA TRP A 168 11.96 -4.44 -10.08
C TRP A 168 11.34 -3.45 -11.06
N ALA A 169 10.29 -3.87 -11.74
CA ALA A 169 9.43 -2.98 -12.53
C ALA A 169 8.02 -3.01 -11.94
N ALA A 170 7.45 -1.84 -11.63
CA ALA A 170 6.07 -1.69 -11.20
C ALA A 170 5.29 -0.87 -12.24
N ALA A 171 4.19 -1.45 -12.71
CA ALA A 171 3.30 -0.85 -13.67
C ALA A 171 1.85 -1.15 -13.31
N CYS A 172 0.91 -0.51 -14.00
CA CYS A 172 -0.50 -0.83 -13.84
C CYS A 172 -1.26 -0.59 -15.13
N ASP A 173 -2.35 -1.31 -15.29
CA ASP A 173 -3.32 -1.14 -16.36
C ASP A 173 -4.76 -1.20 -15.80
N LEU A 174 -5.75 -0.99 -16.66
CA LEU A 174 -7.16 -1.10 -16.30
C LEU A 174 -7.53 -2.55 -16.00
N PHE A 175 -8.50 -2.73 -15.10
CA PHE A 175 -9.08 -4.02 -14.81
C PHE A 175 -9.69 -4.69 -16.04
N ASP A 176 -9.38 -5.97 -16.24
CA ASP A 176 -9.84 -6.82 -17.34
C ASP A 176 -9.30 -6.42 -18.73
N CYS A 177 -8.20 -5.67 -18.80
CA CYS A 177 -7.61 -5.21 -20.07
C CYS A 177 -6.83 -6.29 -20.84
N GLY A 178 -6.69 -7.49 -20.29
CA GLY A 178 -5.92 -8.58 -20.87
C GLY A 178 -6.06 -9.90 -20.10
N CYS A 179 -5.21 -10.87 -20.46
CA CYS A 179 -5.11 -12.15 -19.78
C CYS A 179 -3.73 -12.31 -19.16
N TRP A 180 -3.68 -12.94 -17.99
CA TRP A 180 -2.46 -13.27 -17.29
C TRP A 180 -2.06 -14.70 -17.57
N SER A 181 -0.78 -14.93 -17.84
CA SER A 181 -0.23 -16.25 -18.08
C SER A 181 -0.28 -17.15 -16.84
N ALA A 182 -0.25 -18.46 -17.05
CA ALA A 182 -0.03 -19.40 -15.97
C ALA A 182 1.27 -19.07 -15.21
N LYS A 183 1.34 -19.45 -13.93
CA LYS A 183 2.45 -19.20 -12.99
C LYS A 183 2.60 -17.74 -12.52
N CYS A 184 1.88 -16.79 -13.11
CA CYS A 184 1.69 -15.50 -12.47
C CYS A 184 0.94 -15.69 -11.14
N ARG A 185 1.16 -14.79 -10.18
CA ARG A 185 0.47 -14.89 -8.87
C ARG A 185 -0.25 -13.60 -8.53
N VAL A 186 -1.42 -13.72 -7.94
CA VAL A 186 -2.14 -12.60 -7.34
C VAL A 186 -1.82 -12.56 -5.86
N LEU A 187 -1.37 -11.41 -5.36
CA LEU A 187 -1.12 -11.18 -3.95
C LEU A 187 -2.19 -10.27 -3.37
N TYR A 188 -2.69 -10.64 -2.19
CA TYR A 188 -3.73 -9.89 -1.50
C TYR A 188 -3.52 -9.95 0.02
N LYS A 189 -4.10 -8.97 0.72
CA LYS A 189 -4.08 -8.95 2.18
C LYS A 189 -4.84 -10.16 2.71
N ARG A 190 -4.21 -10.94 3.59
CA ARG A 190 -4.87 -12.04 4.29
C ARG A 190 -5.90 -11.45 5.24
N LEU A 191 -7.17 -11.82 5.07
CA LEU A 191 -8.19 -11.52 6.07
C LEU A 191 -8.12 -12.61 7.13
N LEU A 192 -7.70 -12.25 8.35
CA LEU A 192 -7.82 -13.14 9.49
C LEU A 192 -9.32 -13.36 9.74
N THR A 193 -9.82 -14.54 9.37
CA THR A 193 -11.13 -15.01 9.82
C THR A 193 -11.05 -15.24 11.32
N LYS A 194 -11.86 -14.49 12.08
CA LYS A 194 -12.11 -14.76 13.50
C LYS A 194 -12.84 -16.09 13.68
#